data_AF-A0A2E9LUE4-F1
#
_entry.id   AF-A0A2E9LUE4-F1
#
_cell.length_a   1.000
_cell.length_b   1.000
_cell.length_c   1.000
_cell.angle_alpha   90.00
_cell.angle_beta   90.00
_cell.angle_gamma   90.00
#
_symmetry.space_group_name_H-M   'P 1'
#
loop_
_entity.id
_entity.type
_entity.pdbx_description
1 polymer ?
#
loop_
_entity_poly.entity_id
_entity_poly.type
_entity_poly.pdbx_seq_one_letter_code
_entity_poly.pdbx_strand_id
1 'polypeptide(L)' 'AETDLVPFEKYARAAEGLAKPSSAARALFNGAKHIERVDCLIQRIASQQGLQSDTVDKIVDLVDERLGKNRAATA' A
#
# COMPACT_ATOMS: atom_id res chain seq x y z
N ALA A 1 22.38 14.31 9.85
CA ALA A 1 21.67 13.14 9.30
C ALA A 1 20.17 13.23 9.57
N GLU A 2 19.72 13.42 10.82
CA GLU A 2 18.27 13.64 11.10
C GLU A 2 17.70 14.93 10.47
N THR A 3 18.53 15.96 10.31
CA THR A 3 18.13 17.25 9.71
C THR A 3 17.78 17.19 8.23
N ASP A 4 18.16 16.12 7.51
CA ASP A 4 17.82 15.94 6.09
C ASP A 4 16.49 15.22 5.89
N LEU A 5 15.88 14.70 6.95
CA LEU A 5 14.58 14.05 6.88
C LEU A 5 13.47 15.10 6.90
N VAL A 6 12.53 14.96 5.98
CA VAL A 6 11.29 15.75 5.99
C VAL A 6 10.45 15.27 7.19
N PRO A 7 10.02 16.16 8.11
CA PRO A 7 9.19 15.77 9.25
C PRO A 7 7.90 15.07 8.82
N PHE A 8 7.45 14.10 9.62
CA PHE A 8 6.25 13.29 9.34
C PHE A 8 5.03 14.17 9.08
N GLU A 9 4.85 15.24 9.85
CA GLU A 9 3.74 16.17 9.73
C GLU A 9 3.63 16.75 8.32
N LYS A 10 4.74 17.00 7.64
CA LYS A 10 4.71 17.49 6.25
C LYS A 10 4.13 16.44 5.29
N TYR A 11 4.46 15.16 5.49
CA TYR A 11 3.87 14.07 4.70
C TYR A 11 2.40 13.87 5.03
N ALA A 12 2.03 13.91 6.32
CA ALA A 12 0.63 13.80 6.74
C ALA A 12 -0.23 14.90 6.12
N ARG A 13 0.24 16.16 6.14
CA ARG A 13 -0.45 17.29 5.50
C ARG A 13 -0.53 17.15 3.99
N ALA A 14 0.51 16.63 3.33
CA ALA A 14 0.47 16.38 1.89
C ALA A 14 -0.58 15.29 1.52
N ALA A 15 -0.77 14.30 2.39
CA ALA A 15 -1.76 13.23 2.17
C ALA A 15 -3.20 13.76 2.16
N GLU A 16 -3.51 14.83 2.89
CA GLU A 16 -4.83 15.49 2.85
C GLU A 16 -5.17 16.05 1.47
N GLY A 17 -4.17 16.38 0.64
CA GLY A 17 -4.36 16.90 -0.72
C GLY A 17 -4.56 15.82 -1.80
N LEU A 18 -4.55 14.54 -1.45
CA LEU A 18 -4.67 13.43 -2.41
C LEU A 18 -6.13 13.24 -2.84
N ALA A 19 -6.50 13.85 -3.97
CA ALA A 19 -7.86 13.72 -4.54
C ALA A 19 -8.00 12.60 -5.59
N LYS A 20 -6.90 12.22 -6.26
CA LYS A 20 -6.92 11.21 -7.32
C LYS A 20 -6.54 9.83 -6.76
N PRO A 21 -7.11 8.74 -7.29
CA PRO A 21 -6.67 7.40 -6.92
C PRO A 21 -5.19 7.21 -7.24
N SER A 22 -4.48 6.53 -6.35
CA SER A 22 -3.08 6.19 -6.53
C SER A 22 -2.85 5.38 -7.82
N SER A 23 -1.62 5.35 -8.31
CA SER A 23 -1.25 4.50 -9.46
C SER A 23 -1.59 3.03 -9.21
N ALA A 24 -1.31 2.53 -8.00
CA ALA A 24 -1.65 1.17 -7.59
C ALA A 24 -3.16 0.92 -7.65
N ALA A 25 -3.99 1.81 -7.08
CA ALA A 25 -5.44 1.68 -7.16
C ALA A 25 -5.92 1.68 -8.61
N ARG A 26 -5.44 2.61 -9.43
CA ARG A 26 -5.79 2.65 -10.87
C ARG A 26 -5.43 1.36 -11.59
N ALA A 27 -4.24 0.80 -11.36
CA ALA A 27 -3.83 -0.46 -11.97
C ALA A 27 -4.72 -1.64 -11.53
N LEU A 28 -5.00 -1.75 -10.23
CA LEU A 28 -5.86 -2.80 -9.68
C LEU A 28 -7.27 -2.76 -10.27
N PHE A 29 -7.89 -1.58 -10.31
CA PHE A 29 -9.25 -1.45 -10.83
C PHE A 29 -9.33 -1.52 -12.35
N ASN A 30 -8.20 -1.36 -13.05
CA ASN A 30 -8.08 -1.65 -14.49
C ASN A 30 -7.75 -3.11 -14.80
N GLY A 31 -7.77 -4.01 -13.81
CA GLY A 31 -7.62 -5.46 -14.03
C GLY A 31 -6.17 -5.95 -14.01
N ALA A 32 -5.21 -5.16 -13.50
CA ALA A 32 -3.84 -5.64 -13.35
C ALA A 32 -3.79 -6.91 -12.47
N LYS A 33 -3.10 -7.96 -12.95
CA LYS A 33 -2.94 -9.23 -12.23
C LYS A 33 -1.80 -9.20 -11.20
N HIS A 34 -0.87 -8.27 -11.40
CA HIS A 34 0.31 -8.04 -10.58
C HIS A 34 0.58 -6.53 -10.52
N ILE A 35 1.02 -6.07 -9.36
CA ILE A 35 1.55 -4.74 -9.09
C ILE A 35 2.72 -4.87 -8.11
N GLU A 36 3.54 -3.84 -7.99
CA GLU A 36 4.51 -3.76 -6.89
C GLU A 36 3.78 -3.59 -5.54
N ARG A 37 4.27 -4.27 -4.49
CA ARG A 37 3.59 -4.41 -3.18
C ARG A 37 4.42 -3.85 -2.02
N VAL A 38 4.50 -2.52 -1.96
CA VAL A 38 5.20 -1.80 -0.88
C VAL A 38 4.53 -2.04 0.47
N ASP A 39 3.22 -2.17 0.50
CA ASP A 39 2.43 -2.57 1.68
C ASP A 39 2.93 -3.89 2.30
N CYS A 40 3.14 -4.94 1.48
CA CYS A 40 3.70 -6.20 1.94
C CYS A 40 5.14 -6.06 2.44
N LEU A 41 5.95 -5.21 1.81
CA LEU A 41 7.33 -4.95 2.26
C LEU A 41 7.33 -4.33 3.66
N ILE A 42 6.49 -3.31 3.89
CA ILE A 42 6.36 -2.66 5.20
C ILE A 42 5.84 -3.66 6.26
N GLN A 43 4.84 -4.47 5.95
CA GLN A 43 4.33 -5.51 6.85
C GLN A 43 5.44 -6.48 7.28
N ARG A 44 6.26 -6.94 6.33
CA ARG A 44 7.39 -7.84 6.61
C ARG A 44 8.46 -7.18 7.47
N ILE A 45 8.81 -5.93 7.19
CA ILE A 45 9.78 -5.17 7.99
C ILE A 45 9.26 -4.95 9.41
N ALA A 46 7.96 -4.67 9.58
CA ALA A 46 7.35 -4.55 10.90
C ALA A 46 7.46 -5.87 11.67
N SER A 47 7.09 -6.99 11.05
CA SER A 47 7.18 -8.33 11.64
C SER A 47 8.62 -8.69 12.04
N GLN A 48 9.62 -8.36 11.22
CA GLN A 48 11.04 -8.57 11.55
C GLN A 48 11.49 -7.79 12.79
N GLN A 49 10.83 -6.67 13.08
CA GLN A 49 11.08 -5.86 14.27
C GLN A 49 10.19 -6.23 15.46
N GLY A 50 9.39 -7.31 15.36
CA GLY A 50 8.43 -7.70 16.38
C GLY A 50 7.25 -6.72 16.52
N LEU A 51 7.00 -5.90 15.50
CA LEU A 51 5.90 -4.94 15.45
C LEU A 51 4.77 -5.45 14.55
N GLN A 52 3.57 -4.95 14.78
CA GLN A 52 2.39 -5.24 13.98
C GLN A 52 1.53 -3.97 13.82
N SER A 53 0.79 -3.89 12.71
CA SER A 53 -0.16 -2.81 12.45
C SER A 53 -1.41 -3.34 11.77
N ASP A 54 -2.53 -3.35 12.48
CA ASP A 54 -3.84 -3.79 11.96
C ASP A 54 -4.22 -3.05 10.67
N THR A 55 -3.86 -1.78 10.58
CA THR A 55 -4.11 -0.94 9.40
C THR A 55 -3.34 -1.47 8.18
N VAL A 56 -2.06 -1.80 8.35
CA VAL A 56 -1.23 -2.33 7.24
C VAL A 56 -1.73 -3.72 6.84
N ASP A 57 -2.02 -4.58 7.81
CA ASP A 57 -2.52 -5.93 7.55
C ASP A 57 -3.82 -5.90 6.74
N LYS A 58 -4.77 -5.06 7.15
CA LYS A 58 -6.03 -4.88 6.42
C LYS A 58 -5.82 -4.34 4.99
N ILE A 59 -4.85 -3.46 4.78
CA ILE A 59 -4.53 -2.97 3.43
C ILE A 59 -3.99 -4.11 2.56
N VAL A 60 -3.07 -4.91 3.10
CA VAL A 60 -2.49 -6.06 2.39
C VAL A 60 -3.59 -7.03 1.96
N ASP A 61 -4.50 -7.39 2.88
CA ASP A 61 -5.61 -8.30 2.62
C ASP A 61 -6.53 -7.78 1.50
N LEU A 62 -6.91 -6.50 1.55
CA LEU A 62 -7.78 -5.89 0.54
C LEU A 62 -7.15 -5.89 -0.86
N VAL A 63 -5.84 -5.65 -0.95
CA VAL A 63 -5.12 -5.66 -2.23
C VAL A 63 -4.99 -7.09 -2.75
N ASP A 64 -4.68 -8.06 -1.89
CA ASP A 64 -4.62 -9.47 -2.26
C ASP A 64 -5.95 -10.01 -2.76
N GLU A 65 -7.05 -9.67 -2.09
CA GLU A 65 -8.41 -10.04 -2.53
C GLU A 65 -8.71 -9.47 -3.92
N ARG A 66 -8.43 -8.18 -4.15
CA ARG A 66 -8.65 -7.54 -5.45
C ARG A 66 -7.80 -8.16 -6.55
N LEU A 67 -6.52 -8.42 -6.29
CA LEU A 67 -5.64 -9.11 -7.24
C LEU A 67 -6.12 -10.53 -7.54
N GLY A 68 -6.62 -11.24 -6.54
CA GLY A 68 -7.25 -12.56 -6.69
C GLY A 68 -8.43 -12.51 -7.66
N LYS A 69 -9.34 -11.54 -7.49
CA LYS A 69 -10.47 -11.31 -8.40
C LYS A 69 -10.01 -11.02 -9.83
N ASN A 70 -9.00 -10.18 -10.00
CA ASN A 70 -8.46 -9.85 -11.32
C ASN A 70 -7.84 -11.07 -12.03
N ARG A 71 -7.17 -11.95 -11.28
CA ARG A 71 -6.62 -13.19 -11.84
C ARG A 71 -7.73 -14.17 -12.26
N ALA A 72 -8.79 -14.28 -11.46
CA ALA A 72 -9.91 -15.18 -11.73
C ALA A 72 -10.78 -14.71 -12.92
N ALA A 73 -10.99 -13.40 -13.11
CA ALA A 73 -11.84 -12.87 -14.17
C ALA A 73 -11.29 -13.06 -15.61
N THR A 74 -10.06 -13.52 -15.75
CA THR A 74 -9.43 -13.80 -17.07
C THR A 74 -9.21 -15.31 -17.31
N ALA A 75 -9.63 -16.17 -16.38
CA ALA A 75 -9.63 -17.62 -16.55
C ALA A 75 -10.97 -18.06 -17.16
#